data_AF-A0A3D1KW28-F1
#
_entry.id   AF-A0A3D1KW28-F1
#
_cell.length_a   1.000
_cell.length_b   1.000
_cell.length_c   1.000
_cell.angle_alpha   90.00
_cell.angle_beta   90.00
_cell.angle_gamma   90.00
#
_symmetry.space_group_name_H-M   'P 1'
#
loop_
_entity.id
_entity.type
_entity.pdbx_description
1 polymer ?
#
loop_
_entity_poly.entity_id
_entity_poly.type
_entity_poly.pdbx_seq_one_letter_code
_entity_poly.pdbx_strand_id
1 'polypeptide(L)' 'GNGKEIRLKDLPLEKDIIRDSNDSLQDLEKKYIQQTLAKYDWNISRSAKALKVDRVTMYNKIRKYKLKSPKSK' A
#
# COMPACT_ATOMS: atom_id res chain seq x y z
N GLY A 1 -2.39 45.60 9.55
CA GLY A 1 -1.30 44.88 8.88
C GLY A 1 -1.84 43.58 8.33
N ASN A 2 -1.65 43.35 7.03
CA ASN A 2 -2.34 42.40 6.15
C ASN A 2 -2.58 40.99 6.70
N GLY A 3 -3.84 40.56 6.67
CA GLY A 3 -4.28 39.17 6.83
C GLY A 3 -3.79 38.34 5.65
N LYS A 4 -2.68 37.63 5.85
CA LYS A 4 -2.14 36.71 4.85
C LYS A 4 -2.92 35.40 4.94
N GLU A 5 -3.89 35.23 4.05
CA GLU A 5 -4.51 33.93 3.79
C GLU A 5 -3.44 33.00 3.21
N ILE A 6 -3.03 32.00 3.97
CA ILE A 6 -2.12 30.95 3.50
C ILE A 6 -2.92 30.04 2.57
N ARG A 7 -2.54 29.99 1.29
CA ARG A 7 -3.20 29.14 0.29
C ARG A 7 -2.44 27.82 0.17
N LEU A 8 -3.15 26.74 -0.16
CA LEU A 8 -2.59 25.39 -0.34
C LEU A 8 -1.41 25.31 -1.33
N LYS A 9 -1.17 26.35 -2.13
CA LYS A 9 -0.08 26.46 -3.10
C LYS A 9 1.25 26.94 -2.50
N ASP A 10 1.22 27.51 -1.28
CA ASP A 10 2.41 28.04 -0.59
C ASP A 10 3.12 26.97 0.27
N LEU A 11 2.54 25.77 0.39
CA LEU A 11 3.19 24.66 1.09
C LEU A 11 4.04 23.84 0.11
N PRO A 12 5.32 23.56 0.41
CA PRO A 12 6.16 22.63 -0.34
C PRO A 12 5.78 21.18 0.00
N LEU A 13 4.49 20.88 -0.04
CA LEU A 13 3.95 19.54 0.07
C LEU A 13 3.67 19.10 -1.36
N GLU A 14 4.58 18.30 -1.89
CA GLU A 14 4.35 17.59 -3.14
C GLU A 14 2.96 16.96 -3.13
N LYS A 15 2.33 17.11 -4.28
CA LYS A 15 0.92 16.95 -4.63
C LYS A 15 0.42 15.50 -4.54
N ASP A 16 0.82 14.74 -3.53
CA ASP A 16 0.59 13.29 -3.47
C ASP A 16 -0.17 12.81 -2.22
N ILE A 17 -0.59 13.70 -1.31
CA ILE A 17 -1.14 13.25 -0.02
C ILE A 17 -2.63 12.90 -0.06
N ILE A 18 -3.34 13.28 -1.12
CA ILE A 18 -4.72 12.83 -1.32
C ILE A 18 -4.81 12.19 -2.70
N ARG A 19 -4.20 11.00 -2.81
CA ARG A 19 -4.68 10.03 -3.81
C ARG A 19 -6.10 9.71 -3.41
N ASP A 20 -7.01 10.33 -4.16
CA ASP A 20 -8.46 10.36 -4.07
C ASP A 20 -9.20 9.35 -3.20
N SER A 21 -8.84 8.09 -3.08
CA SER A 21 -9.87 7.07 -3.12
C SER A 21 -10.68 6.87 -1.83
N ASN A 22 -12.00 6.76 -2.02
CA ASN A 22 -13.00 6.10 -1.18
C ASN A 22 -12.67 4.58 -1.00
N ASP A 23 -11.38 4.24 -0.84
CA ASP A 23 -10.86 2.89 -0.78
C ASP A 23 -11.30 2.26 0.55
N SER A 24 -11.97 1.13 0.47
CA SER A 24 -12.28 0.34 1.66
C SER A 24 -10.98 -0.05 2.38
N LEU A 25 -11.06 -0.32 3.69
CA LEU A 25 -9.96 -0.92 4.44
C LEU A 25 -9.39 -2.17 3.74
N GLN A 26 -10.25 -2.90 3.01
CA GLN A 26 -9.84 -4.05 2.22
C GLN A 26 -8.96 -3.69 1.01
N ASP A 27 -9.23 -2.58 0.32
CA ASP A 27 -8.44 -2.12 -0.83
C ASP A 27 -7.08 -1.60 -0.38
N LEU A 28 -7.03 -0.88 0.75
CA LEU A 28 -5.78 -0.46 1.36
C LEU A 28 -4.92 -1.67 1.77
N GLU A 29 -5.53 -2.65 2.43
CA GLU A 29 -4.83 -3.88 2.81
C GLU A 29 -4.32 -4.63 1.56
N LYS A 30 -5.15 -4.80 0.54
CA LYS A 30 -4.78 -5.46 -0.72
C LYS A 30 -3.58 -4.77 -1.38
N LYS A 31 -3.63 -3.44 -1.50
CA LYS A 31 -2.57 -2.62 -2.11
C LYS A 31 -1.26 -2.77 -1.33
N TYR A 32 -1.33 -2.69 0.00
CA TYR A 32 -0.15 -2.80 0.86
C TYR A 32 0.50 -4.20 0.78
N ILE A 33 -0.32 -5.25 0.76
CA ILE A 33 0.14 -6.64 0.60
C ILE A 33 0.80 -6.82 -0.78
N GLN A 34 0.20 -6.30 -1.84
CA GLN A 34 0.76 -6.39 -3.20
C GLN A 34 2.09 -5.63 -3.32
N GLN A 35 2.19 -4.43 -2.77
CA GLN A 35 3.43 -3.65 -2.74
C GLN A 35 4.54 -4.36 -1.96
N THR A 36 4.19 -4.94 -0.81
CA THR A 36 5.14 -5.70 0.01
C THR A 36 5.65 -6.94 -0.74
N LEU A 37 4.75 -7.70 -1.37
CA LEU A 37 5.13 -8.84 -2.20
C LEU A 37 6.08 -8.44 -3.34
N ALA A 38 5.79 -7.35 -4.05
CA ALA A 38 6.66 -6.85 -5.11
C ALA A 38 8.05 -6.45 -4.57
N LYS A 39 8.10 -5.73 -3.44
CA LYS A 39 9.34 -5.29 -2.78
C LYS A 39 10.27 -6.45 -2.41
N TYR A 40 9.70 -7.61 -2.06
CA TYR A 40 10.46 -8.80 -1.67
C TYR A 40 10.47 -9.88 -2.76
N ASP A 41 10.30 -9.52 -4.03
CA ASP A 41 10.39 -10.47 -5.16
C ASP A 41 9.43 -11.66 -5.06
N TRP A 42 8.27 -11.43 -4.46
CA TRP A 42 7.26 -12.44 -4.15
C TRP A 42 7.74 -13.53 -3.17
N ASN A 43 8.78 -13.26 -2.39
CA ASN A 43 9.18 -14.10 -1.28
C ASN A 43 8.18 -13.98 -0.14
N ILE A 44 7.24 -14.93 -0.07
CA ILE A 44 6.12 -14.94 0.89
C ILE A 44 6.63 -14.93 2.33
N SER A 45 7.69 -15.69 2.64
CA SER A 45 8.26 -15.75 3.99
C SER A 45 8.86 -14.42 4.43
N ARG A 46 9.60 -13.73 3.55
CA ARG A 46 10.13 -12.39 3.85
C ARG A 46 9.03 -11.34 3.94
N SER A 47 8.04 -11.43 3.06
CA SER A 47 6.88 -10.51 3.06
C SER A 47 6.07 -10.64 4.34
N ALA A 48 5.79 -11.87 4.80
CA ALA A 48 5.08 -12.14 6.05
C ALA A 48 5.83 -11.56 7.26
N LYS A 49 7.16 -11.73 7.31
CA LYS A 49 8.01 -11.12 8.35
C LYS A 49 7.95 -9.60 8.33
N ALA A 50 7.98 -8.97 7.15
CA ALA A 50 7.90 -7.52 7.01
C ALA A 50 6.54 -6.97 7.49
N LEU A 51 5.46 -7.71 7.23
CA LEU A 51 4.10 -7.42 7.68
C LEU A 51 3.85 -7.83 9.14
N LYS A 52 4.81 -8.48 9.81
CA LYS A 52 4.69 -9.07 11.16
C LYS A 52 3.48 -10.01 11.29
N VAL A 53 3.21 -10.78 10.24
CA VAL A 53 2.17 -11.81 10.22
C VAL A 53 2.79 -13.18 10.01
N ASP A 54 2.04 -14.22 10.37
CA ASP A 54 2.44 -15.59 10.04
C ASP A 54 2.37 -15.86 8.52
N ARG A 55 3.20 -16.79 8.04
CA ARG A 55 3.21 -17.20 6.63
C ARG A 55 1.85 -17.72 6.17
N VAL A 56 1.13 -18.45 7.02
CA VAL A 56 -0.22 -18.96 6.74
C VAL A 56 -1.20 -17.81 6.53
N THR A 57 -1.14 -16.78 7.38
CA THR A 57 -1.93 -15.55 7.23
C THR A 57 -1.61 -14.87 5.91
N MET A 58 -0.34 -14.79 5.53
CA MET A 58 0.07 -14.19 4.27
C MET A 58 -0.50 -14.97 3.06
N TYR A 59 -0.45 -16.31 3.07
CA TYR A 59 -1.10 -17.14 2.05
C TYR A 59 -2.61 -16.90 1.99
N ASN A 60 -3.28 -16.85 3.14
CA ASN A 60 -4.72 -16.60 3.21
C ASN A 60 -5.08 -15.25 2.61
N LYS A 61 -4.28 -14.21 2.87
CA LYS A 61 -4.50 -12.88 2.30
C LYS A 61 -4.25 -12.85 0.78
N ILE A 62 -3.18 -13.50 0.31
CA ILE A 62 -2.90 -13.64 -1.13
C ILE A 62 -4.08 -14.32 -1.84
N ARG A 63 -4.63 -15.39 -1.24
CA ARG A 63 -5.78 -16.13 -1.79
C ARG A 63 -7.07 -15.30 -1.73
N LYS A 64 -7.33 -14.64 -0.60
CA LYS A 64 -8.50 -13.76 -0.41
C LYS A 64 -8.56 -12.67 -1.48
N TYR A 65 -7.41 -12.03 -1.75
CA TYR A 65 -7.32 -10.93 -2.71
C TYR A 65 -6.95 -11.36 -4.13
N LYS A 66 -6.82 -12.66 -4.38
CA LYS A 66 -6.48 -13.26 -5.69
C LYS A 66 -5.24 -12.60 -6.33
N LEU A 67 -4.22 -12.30 -5.52
CA LEU A 67 -2.99 -11.65 -5.99
C LEU A 67 -2.16 -12.63 -6.82
N LYS A 68 -1.58 -12.16 -7.94
CA LYS A 68 -0.79 -12.98 -8.87
C LYS A 68 0.61 -12.38 -9.10
N SER A 69 1.61 -13.26 -9.12
CA SER A 69 3.00 -12.85 -9.39
C SER A 69 3.17 -12.50 -10.87
N PRO A 70 3.84 -11.38 -11.19
CA PRO A 70 4.19 -11.05 -12.58
C PRO A 70 5.22 -12.05 -13.17
N LYS A 71 5.91 -12.84 -12.33
CA LYS A 71 6.90 -13.85 -12.77
C LYS A 71 6.27 -15.17 -13.27
N SER A 72 4.95 -15.32 -13.18
CA SER A 72 4.26 -16.56 -13.60
C SER A 72 3.83 -16.54 -15.08
N LYS A 73 4.51 -15.76 -15.92
CA LYS A 73 4.23 -15.65 -17.36
C LYS A 73 5.30 -16.37 -18.16
#